data_AF-A0A7S1YTA1-F1
#
_entry.id   AF-A0A7S1YTA1-F1
#
_cell.length_a   1.000
_cell.length_b   1.000
_cell.length_c   1.000
_cell.angle_alpha   90.00
_cell.angle_beta   90.00
_cell.angle_gamma   90.00
#
_symmetry.space_group_name_H-M   'P 1'
#
loop_
_entity.id
_entity.type
_entity.pdbx_description
1 polymer ?
#
loop_
_entity_poly.entity_id
_entity_poly.type
_entity_poly.pdbx_seq_one_letter_code
_entity_poly.pdbx_strand_id
1 'polypeptide(L)'
;GGEKEPLYLRDFKPSGGSAIGGVAAAGPEADAEDAEDPFGFFSKSEARANDSSSLRHQFIIHAALDRFEEITGSGNRWRTPGATGSNAMWVGLLCPIEDVRVYGYLTNTSIKFMAVIEDGGNSRQPLRESELKSLFASLHDLYVEYTLNPFSQLRGKISSKRFDDDVGKYVDSYNSKVAKVGEKYTWA
;
A
#
# COMPACT_ATOMS: atom_id res chain seq x y z
N GLY A 1 1.77 -4.88 11.79
CA GLY A 1 2.82 -5.62 12.50
C GLY A 1 2.22 -6.28 13.72
N GLY A 2 2.68 -7.47 14.13
CA GLY A 2 2.22 -8.18 15.34
C GLY A 2 0.77 -8.67 15.33
N GLU A 3 -0.19 -7.77 15.13
CA GLU A 3 -1.63 -7.98 15.30
C GLU A 3 -2.39 -8.11 13.96
N LYS A 4 -1.70 -8.50 12.89
CA LYS A 4 -2.23 -8.53 11.50
C LYS A 4 -2.82 -7.19 10.99
N GLU A 5 -2.78 -6.13 11.80
CA GLU A 5 -3.17 -4.79 11.37
C GLU A 5 -2.04 -4.09 10.58
N PRO A 6 -2.39 -3.36 9.51
CA PRO A 6 -1.45 -2.54 8.77
C PRO A 6 -1.00 -1.35 9.62
N LEU A 7 0.31 -1.15 9.73
CA LEU A 7 0.88 0.04 10.39
C LEU A 7 0.70 1.29 9.53
N TYR A 8 0.61 1.08 8.23
CA TYR A 8 0.49 2.10 7.21
C TYR A 8 -0.25 1.50 6.00
N LEU A 9 -1.22 2.22 5.46
CA LEU A 9 -1.99 1.83 4.29
C LEU A 9 -2.29 3.08 3.48
N ARG A 10 -1.96 3.07 2.19
CA ARG A 10 -2.20 4.20 1.30
C ARG A 10 -2.41 3.74 -0.12
N ASP A 11 -3.46 4.27 -0.74
CA ASP A 11 -3.75 4.08 -2.15
C ASP A 11 -3.15 5.23 -2.96
N PHE A 12 -2.59 4.89 -4.12
CA PHE A 12 -2.07 5.85 -5.08
C PHE A 12 -2.86 5.71 -6.37
N LYS A 13 -3.73 6.68 -6.66
CA LYS A 13 -4.43 6.74 -7.94
C LYS A 13 -3.62 7.59 -8.92
N PRO A 14 -3.45 7.17 -10.18
CA PRO A 14 -2.92 8.06 -11.20
C PRO A 14 -3.90 9.23 -11.35
N SER A 15 -3.38 10.45 -11.45
CA SER A 15 -4.12 11.72 -11.43
C SER A 15 -5.13 11.93 -12.58
N GLY A 16 -5.50 10.89 -13.34
CA GLY A 16 -6.47 10.91 -14.44
C GLY A 16 -7.73 10.07 -14.23
N GLY A 17 -7.88 9.38 -13.10
CA GLY A 17 -9.10 8.61 -12.80
C GLY A 17 -10.16 9.48 -12.14
N SER A 18 -11.09 10.02 -12.94
CA SER A 18 -12.29 10.73 -12.48
C SER A 18 -12.90 9.99 -11.29
N ALA A 19 -13.05 10.69 -10.16
CA ALA A 19 -13.94 10.26 -9.10
C ALA A 19 -15.30 9.99 -9.75
N ILE A 20 -15.70 8.72 -9.83
CA ILE A 20 -17.04 8.38 -10.25
C ILE A 20 -17.94 8.96 -9.17
N GLY A 21 -18.80 9.87 -9.61
CA GLY A 21 -19.51 10.83 -8.80
C GLY A 21 -20.22 10.22 -7.61
N GLY A 22 -19.98 10.80 -6.44
CA GLY A 22 -21.03 10.89 -5.44
C GLY A 22 -22.22 11.56 -6.11
N VAL A 23 -23.32 10.81 -6.23
CA VAL A 23 -24.59 11.34 -6.71
C VAL A 23 -25.04 12.39 -5.68
N ALA A 24 -24.76 13.65 -6.00
CA ALA A 24 -25.35 14.79 -5.32
C ALA A 24 -26.84 14.83 -5.69
N ALA A 25 -27.67 14.17 -4.88
CA ALA A 25 -29.10 14.38 -4.91
C ALA A 25 -29.41 15.68 -4.17
N ALA A 26 -29.84 16.68 -4.94
CA ALA A 26 -30.26 17.98 -4.44
C ALA A 26 -31.70 17.93 -3.87
N GLY A 27 -31.82 18.27 -2.58
CA GLY A 27 -33.00 18.88 -1.91
C GLY A 27 -34.18 17.97 -1.53
N PRO A 28 -35.03 18.37 -0.55
CA PRO A 28 -35.16 19.71 0.05
C PRO A 28 -35.02 19.76 1.59
N GLU A 29 -34.91 20.99 2.10
CA GLU A 29 -35.00 21.39 3.50
C GLU A 29 -36.23 20.80 4.22
N ALA A 30 -36.01 20.26 5.41
CA ALA A 30 -37.02 20.11 6.45
C ALA A 30 -36.33 20.08 7.82
N ASP A 31 -36.60 21.11 8.63
CA ASP A 31 -36.21 21.22 10.03
C ASP A 31 -36.74 20.03 10.84
N ALA A 32 -35.86 19.26 11.49
CA ALA A 32 -36.24 18.28 12.51
C ALA A 32 -35.07 18.00 13.46
N GLU A 33 -35.16 18.66 14.62
CA GLU A 33 -34.72 18.33 15.98
C GLU A 33 -33.67 17.22 16.22
N ASP A 34 -32.70 17.56 17.07
CA ASP A 34 -31.66 16.73 17.67
C ASP A 34 -32.17 15.36 18.15
N ALA A 35 -31.99 14.34 17.31
CA ALA A 35 -32.09 12.94 17.72
C ALA A 35 -30.69 12.42 18.07
N GLU A 36 -30.29 12.57 19.33
CA GLU A 36 -29.17 11.85 19.94
C GLU A 36 -29.37 10.33 19.70
N ASP A 37 -28.45 9.70 18.97
CA ASP A 37 -28.44 8.25 18.68
C ASP A 37 -28.33 7.45 20.00
N PRO A 38 -29.42 6.83 20.48
CA PRO A 38 -29.43 6.20 21.81
C PRO A 38 -28.62 4.90 21.86
N PHE A 39 -28.10 4.42 20.72
CA PHE A 39 -27.29 3.21 20.64
C PHE A 39 -25.81 3.46 20.34
N GLY A 40 -25.40 4.72 20.12
CA GLY A 40 -23.99 5.09 19.90
C GLY A 40 -23.31 4.30 18.77
N PHE A 41 -24.09 3.68 17.87
CA PHE A 41 -23.59 2.79 16.84
C PHE A 41 -23.32 3.55 15.54
N PHE A 42 -24.00 4.69 15.34
CA PHE A 42 -23.86 5.52 14.15
C PHE A 42 -22.98 6.75 14.37
N SER A 43 -22.79 7.17 15.64
CA SER A 43 -22.00 8.35 15.99
C SER A 43 -20.55 8.03 16.38
N LYS A 44 -19.81 7.35 15.49
CA LYS A 44 -18.35 7.54 15.29
C LYS A 44 -17.81 6.77 14.07
N SER A 45 -18.29 7.11 12.88
CA SER A 45 -17.49 6.85 11.65
C SER A 45 -16.80 8.12 11.13
N GLU A 46 -16.67 9.14 11.99
CA GLU A 46 -15.90 10.33 11.67
C GLU A 46 -14.43 9.98 11.42
N ALA A 47 -14.09 10.04 10.13
CA ALA A 47 -12.76 10.22 9.59
C ALA A 47 -11.73 9.13 9.91
N ARG A 48 -11.99 7.92 9.39
CA ARG A 48 -10.91 7.04 8.88
C ARG A 48 -10.36 7.56 7.54
N ALA A 49 -10.19 8.89 7.40
CA ALA A 49 -9.74 9.53 6.16
C ALA A 49 -8.32 9.12 5.74
N ASN A 50 -7.51 8.60 6.68
CA ASN A 50 -6.17 8.05 6.42
C ASN A 50 -6.16 6.53 6.16
N ASP A 51 -7.32 5.85 6.18
CA ASP A 51 -7.49 4.41 5.88
C ASP A 51 -8.24 4.22 4.53
N SER A 52 -8.19 5.19 3.62
CA SER A 52 -9.01 5.23 2.40
C SER A 52 -8.50 4.32 1.28
N SER A 53 -8.27 3.04 1.58
CA SER A 53 -8.08 2.03 0.53
C SER A 53 -9.39 1.39 0.14
N SER A 54 -9.56 0.97 -1.11
CA SER A 54 -10.79 0.25 -1.48
C SER A 54 -10.92 -1.06 -0.69
N LEU A 55 -12.16 -1.46 -0.34
CA LEU A 55 -12.43 -2.74 0.35
C LEU A 55 -11.86 -3.94 -0.44
N ARG A 56 -11.85 -3.85 -1.77
CA ARG A 56 -11.24 -4.85 -2.66
C ARG A 56 -9.74 -4.99 -2.38
N HIS A 57 -9.00 -3.88 -2.31
CA HIS A 57 -7.57 -3.90 -2.02
C HIS A 57 -7.28 -4.42 -0.61
N GLN A 58 -8.09 -4.07 0.39
CA GLN A 58 -7.94 -4.60 1.75
C GLN A 58 -8.09 -6.12 1.79
N PHE A 59 -9.12 -6.65 1.14
CA PHE A 59 -9.33 -8.10 1.07
C PHE A 59 -8.16 -8.81 0.38
N ILE A 60 -7.69 -8.25 -0.74
CA ILE A 60 -6.53 -8.78 -1.48
C ILE A 60 -5.28 -8.79 -0.60
N ILE A 61 -5.00 -7.71 0.13
CA ILE A 61 -3.84 -7.60 1.02
C ILE A 61 -3.93 -8.63 2.15
N HIS A 62 -5.10 -8.80 2.76
CA HIS A 62 -5.29 -9.78 3.83
C HIS A 62 -5.10 -11.22 3.34
N ALA A 63 -5.64 -11.57 2.17
CA ALA A 63 -5.40 -12.88 1.56
C ALA A 63 -3.91 -13.08 1.19
N ALA A 64 -3.26 -12.05 0.66
CA ALA A 64 -1.84 -12.10 0.32
C ALA A 64 -0.94 -12.18 1.57
N LEU A 65 -1.37 -11.66 2.72
CA LEU A 65 -0.64 -11.74 3.98
C LEU A 65 -0.53 -13.19 4.47
N ASP A 66 -1.59 -13.99 4.34
CA ASP A 66 -1.54 -15.41 4.72
C ASP A 66 -0.52 -16.16 3.85
N ARG A 67 -0.50 -15.86 2.54
CA ARG A 67 0.52 -16.41 1.63
C ARG A 67 1.94 -15.93 1.97
N PHE A 68 2.10 -14.67 2.37
CA PHE A 68 3.37 -14.11 2.83
C PHE A 68 3.87 -14.88 4.06
N GLU A 69 2.99 -15.15 5.02
CA GLU A 69 3.30 -15.90 6.25
C GLU A 69 3.70 -17.35 5.94
N GLU A 70 3.05 -18.00 5.00
CA GLU A 70 3.41 -19.35 4.58
C GLU A 70 4.82 -19.40 3.96
N ILE A 71 5.13 -18.47 3.06
CA ILE A 71 6.42 -18.37 2.38
C ILE A 71 7.55 -18.08 3.38
N THR A 72 7.30 -17.16 4.30
CA THR A 72 8.32 -16.67 5.24
C THR A 72 8.44 -17.54 6.50
N GLY A 73 7.37 -18.25 6.89
CA GLY A 73 7.35 -19.23 7.97
C GLY A 73 8.01 -20.56 7.59
N SER A 74 8.12 -20.88 6.30
CA SER A 74 8.78 -22.07 5.77
C SER A 74 10.33 -22.03 5.82
N GLY A 75 10.89 -21.18 6.69
CA GLY A 75 12.32 -20.89 6.83
C GLY A 75 12.84 -19.89 5.80
N ASN A 76 14.15 -19.65 5.75
CA ASN A 76 14.77 -18.64 4.88
C ASN A 76 14.88 -19.05 3.40
N ARG A 77 14.15 -20.07 2.94
CA ARG A 77 14.18 -20.57 1.56
C ARG A 77 13.65 -19.58 0.52
N TRP A 78 12.85 -18.61 0.97
CA TRP A 78 12.37 -17.51 0.12
C TRP A 78 13.48 -16.52 -0.26
N ARG A 79 14.58 -16.47 0.50
CA ARG A 79 15.71 -15.59 0.17
C ARG A 79 16.48 -16.16 -1.00
N THR A 80 16.76 -15.32 -1.99
CA THR A 80 17.66 -15.69 -3.09
C THR A 80 19.06 -16.02 -2.52
N PRO A 81 19.59 -17.23 -2.75
CA PRO A 81 20.92 -17.61 -2.27
C PRO A 81 21.99 -16.64 -2.81
N GLY A 82 22.86 -16.14 -1.93
CA GLY A 82 23.92 -15.20 -2.30
C GLY A 82 23.47 -13.74 -2.51
N ALA A 83 22.18 -13.43 -2.37
CA ALA A 83 21.72 -12.05 -2.38
C ALA A 83 22.14 -11.32 -1.09
N THR A 84 22.63 -10.08 -1.24
CA THR A 84 23.06 -9.22 -0.14
C THR A 84 22.28 -7.90 -0.15
N GLY A 85 22.25 -7.21 1.00
CA GLY A 85 21.60 -5.91 1.14
C GLY A 85 20.09 -5.95 0.90
N SER A 86 19.58 -4.95 0.17
CA SER A 86 18.15 -4.82 -0.17
C SER A 86 17.60 -5.99 -0.99
N ASN A 87 18.43 -6.61 -1.83
CA ASN A 87 18.02 -7.77 -2.62
C ASN A 87 17.76 -9.02 -1.76
N ALA A 88 18.39 -9.12 -0.59
CA ALA A 88 18.20 -10.24 0.33
C ALA A 88 16.84 -10.20 1.07
N MET A 89 16.15 -9.06 1.02
CA MET A 89 14.86 -8.81 1.67
C MET A 89 13.68 -8.91 0.69
N TRP A 90 13.95 -9.10 -0.60
CA TRP A 90 12.94 -9.30 -1.62
C TRP A 90 12.28 -10.68 -1.48
N VAL A 91 10.96 -10.70 -1.31
CA VAL A 91 10.17 -11.95 -1.30
C VAL A 91 9.66 -12.28 -2.70
N GLY A 92 9.32 -11.26 -3.49
CA GLY A 92 8.82 -11.44 -4.84
C GLY A 92 7.31 -11.33 -4.96
N LEU A 93 6.77 -11.92 -6.02
CA LEU A 93 5.34 -11.99 -6.28
C LEU A 93 4.68 -12.96 -5.30
N LEU A 94 3.71 -12.48 -4.53
CA LEU A 94 2.96 -13.26 -3.55
C LEU A 94 1.74 -13.91 -4.21
N CYS A 95 0.92 -13.09 -4.86
CA CYS A 95 -0.32 -13.51 -5.48
C CYS A 95 -0.57 -12.70 -6.75
N PRO A 96 -0.67 -13.36 -7.92
CA PRO A 96 -1.29 -12.77 -9.10
C PRO A 96 -2.81 -12.97 -9.01
N ILE A 97 -3.54 -11.87 -8.96
CA ILE A 97 -5.00 -11.79 -9.10
C ILE A 97 -5.25 -11.13 -10.46
N GLU A 98 -6.30 -11.52 -11.17
CA GLU A 98 -6.62 -11.16 -12.56
C GLU A 98 -5.94 -9.89 -13.12
N ASP A 99 -6.29 -8.72 -12.58
CA ASP A 99 -5.83 -7.38 -12.92
C ASP A 99 -4.88 -6.78 -11.86
N VAL A 100 -4.46 -7.56 -10.87
CA VAL A 100 -3.73 -7.09 -9.68
C VAL A 100 -2.59 -8.02 -9.31
N ARG A 101 -1.38 -7.49 -9.17
CA ARG A 101 -0.22 -8.22 -8.69
C ARG A 101 0.20 -7.73 -7.31
N VAL A 102 0.35 -8.66 -6.37
CA VAL A 102 0.81 -8.33 -5.01
C VAL A 102 2.27 -8.77 -4.83
N TYR A 103 3.12 -7.84 -4.44
CA TYR A 103 4.53 -8.07 -4.18
C TYR A 103 4.86 -7.91 -2.69
N GLY A 104 5.83 -8.70 -2.22
CA GLY A 104 6.27 -8.70 -0.83
C GLY A 104 7.74 -8.36 -0.66
N TYR A 105 8.04 -7.67 0.45
CA TYR A 105 9.39 -7.38 0.91
C TYR A 105 9.45 -7.57 2.43
N LEU A 106 10.37 -8.42 2.89
CA LEU A 106 10.54 -8.78 4.29
C LEU A 106 11.90 -8.32 4.79
N THR A 107 11.88 -7.42 5.76
CA THR A 107 13.10 -6.93 6.40
C THR A 107 13.66 -7.91 7.43
N ASN A 108 14.93 -7.71 7.80
CA ASN A 108 15.56 -8.50 8.86
C ASN A 108 14.89 -8.31 10.23
N THR A 109 14.24 -7.17 10.46
CA THR A 109 13.48 -6.85 11.68
C THR A 109 12.04 -7.38 11.62
N SER A 110 11.74 -8.29 10.69
CA SER A 110 10.43 -8.92 10.50
C SER A 110 9.29 -7.94 10.18
N ILE A 111 9.61 -6.79 9.60
CA ILE A 111 8.62 -5.86 9.04
C ILE A 111 8.30 -6.30 7.62
N LYS A 112 7.00 -6.45 7.36
CA LYS A 112 6.44 -6.88 6.08
C LYS A 112 5.95 -5.65 5.32
N PHE A 113 6.57 -5.38 4.18
CA PHE A 113 6.08 -4.42 3.21
C PHE A 113 5.37 -5.19 2.10
N MET A 114 4.19 -4.72 1.70
CA MET A 114 3.41 -5.27 0.59
C MET A 114 2.98 -4.14 -0.32
N ALA A 115 3.04 -4.37 -1.63
CA ALA A 115 2.54 -3.44 -2.63
C ALA A 115 1.57 -4.17 -3.55
N VAL A 116 0.42 -3.55 -3.78
CA VAL A 116 -0.61 -4.01 -4.70
C VAL A 116 -0.53 -3.14 -5.94
N ILE A 117 -0.38 -3.77 -7.10
CA ILE A 117 -0.20 -3.07 -8.37
C ILE A 117 -1.27 -3.54 -9.34
N GLU A 118 -2.06 -2.61 -9.85
CA GLU A 118 -3.05 -2.88 -10.89
C GLU A 118 -2.35 -3.01 -12.25
N ASP A 119 -2.38 -4.22 -12.81
CA ASP A 119 -1.94 -4.54 -14.16
C ASP A 119 -3.13 -4.34 -15.11
N GLY A 120 -3.40 -3.09 -15.47
CA GLY A 120 -4.41 -2.75 -16.46
C GLY A 120 -4.03 -3.37 -17.81
N GLY A 121 -4.87 -4.25 -18.34
CA GLY A 121 -4.63 -5.23 -19.41
C GLY A 121 -4.02 -4.79 -20.76
N ASN A 122 -3.50 -3.57 -20.89
CA ASN A 122 -2.67 -3.11 -22.01
C ASN A 122 -1.15 -3.14 -21.73
N SER A 123 -0.74 -3.39 -20.48
CA SER A 123 0.66 -3.41 -20.09
C SER A 123 1.03 -4.75 -19.46
N ARG A 124 1.01 -5.82 -20.25
CA ARG A 124 1.75 -7.07 -19.94
C ARG A 124 3.26 -6.84 -19.98
N GLN A 125 3.73 -5.68 -19.54
CA GLN A 125 5.12 -5.35 -19.34
C GLN A 125 5.57 -6.08 -18.07
N PRO A 126 6.72 -6.75 -18.09
CA PRO A 126 7.31 -7.25 -16.86
C PRO A 126 7.55 -6.04 -15.96
N LEU A 127 6.70 -5.90 -14.95
CA LEU A 127 6.92 -5.01 -13.82
C LEU A 127 8.37 -5.14 -13.39
N ARG A 128 9.13 -4.05 -13.52
CA ARG A 128 10.56 -4.08 -13.21
C ARG A 128 10.70 -4.19 -11.72
N GLU A 129 10.89 -5.43 -11.26
CA GLU A 129 11.20 -5.75 -9.87
C GLU A 129 12.35 -4.89 -9.35
N SER A 130 13.28 -4.45 -10.20
CA SER A 130 14.39 -3.56 -9.82
C SER A 130 13.93 -2.21 -9.28
N GLU A 131 12.92 -1.58 -9.92
CA GLU A 131 12.39 -0.30 -9.46
C GLU A 131 11.58 -0.49 -8.17
N LEU A 132 10.82 -1.59 -8.10
CA LEU A 132 10.03 -1.91 -6.92
C LEU A 132 10.90 -2.28 -5.70
N LYS A 133 12.01 -3.01 -5.92
CA LYS A 133 13.05 -3.26 -4.92
C LYS A 133 13.67 -1.95 -4.43
N SER A 134 13.93 -1.01 -5.34
CA SER A 134 14.47 0.31 -4.99
C SER A 134 13.47 1.11 -4.16
N LEU A 135 12.18 1.10 -4.53
CA LEU A 135 11.11 1.72 -3.76
C LEU A 135 11.02 1.14 -2.34
N PHE A 136 11.00 -0.19 -2.21
CA PHE A 136 10.96 -0.84 -0.90
C PHE A 136 12.21 -0.55 -0.05
N ALA A 137 13.38 -0.44 -0.66
CA ALA A 137 14.60 -0.04 0.04
C ALA A 137 14.45 1.39 0.60
N SER A 138 13.99 2.34 -0.20
CA SER A 138 13.74 3.72 0.26
C SER A 138 12.64 3.80 1.33
N LEU A 139 11.58 2.99 1.22
CA LEU A 139 10.54 2.91 2.25
C LEU A 139 11.05 2.32 3.57
N HIS A 140 11.95 1.33 3.49
CA HIS A 140 12.59 0.78 4.67
C HIS A 140 13.46 1.84 5.37
N ASP A 141 14.26 2.60 4.63
CA ASP A 141 15.09 3.66 5.20
C ASP A 141 14.23 4.75 5.87
N LEU A 142 13.12 5.12 5.22
CA LEU A 142 12.14 6.07 5.78
C LEU A 142 11.47 5.53 7.06
N TYR A 143 11.11 4.24 7.07
CA TYR A 143 10.58 3.59 8.27
C TYR A 143 11.62 3.55 9.39
N VAL A 144 12.88 3.28 9.07
CA VAL A 144 13.97 3.31 10.05
C VAL A 144 14.12 4.71 10.64
N GLU A 145 14.16 5.77 9.83
CA GLU A 145 14.19 7.16 10.31
C GLU A 145 12.99 7.46 11.24
N TYR A 146 11.80 7.00 10.87
CA TYR A 146 10.61 7.13 11.70
C TYR A 146 10.78 6.41 13.06
N THR A 147 11.27 5.17 13.07
CA THR A 147 11.47 4.40 14.33
C THR A 147 12.62 4.90 15.19
N LEU A 148 13.60 5.59 14.61
CA LEU A 148 14.69 6.22 15.35
C LEU A 148 14.22 7.45 16.14
N ASN A 149 13.02 7.96 15.86
CA ASN A 149 12.41 9.02 16.66
C ASN A 149 11.88 8.45 17.99
N PRO A 150 12.41 8.85 19.16
CA PRO A 150 11.98 8.34 20.47
C PRO A 150 10.54 8.72 20.84
N PHE A 151 9.93 9.68 20.14
CA PHE A 151 8.53 10.08 20.33
C PHE A 151 7.57 9.39 19.34
N SER A 152 8.09 8.53 18.46
CA SER A 152 7.26 7.76 17.54
C SER A 152 6.65 6.54 18.25
N GLN A 153 5.41 6.22 17.92
CA GLN A 153 4.79 4.97 18.38
C GLN A 153 5.28 3.82 17.50
N LEU A 154 6.26 3.04 17.99
CA LEU A 154 6.88 1.93 17.23
C LEU A 154 5.93 0.78 16.87
N ARG A 155 4.75 0.71 17.49
CA ARG A 155 3.74 -0.34 17.29
C ARG A 155 2.34 0.21 17.00
N GLY A 156 2.21 1.54 16.90
CA GLY A 156 0.96 2.20 16.55
C GLY A 156 0.85 2.49 15.05
N LYS A 157 -0.31 2.97 14.62
CA LYS A 157 -0.50 3.48 13.27
C LYS A 157 0.44 4.67 13.02
N ILE A 158 1.11 4.67 11.87
CA ILE A 158 1.95 5.80 11.45
C ILE A 158 1.03 6.89 10.93
N SER A 159 0.95 8.02 11.63
CA SER A 159 0.13 9.18 11.27
C SER A 159 0.94 10.44 10.97
N SER A 160 2.25 10.28 10.74
CA SER A 160 3.17 11.40 10.47
C SER A 160 2.98 11.97 9.07
N LYS A 161 2.61 13.25 8.98
CA LYS A 161 2.48 13.97 7.71
C LYS A 161 3.77 13.96 6.88
N ARG A 162 4.92 14.10 7.54
CA ARG A 162 6.22 14.07 6.86
C ARG A 162 6.48 12.71 6.21
N PHE A 163 6.13 11.63 6.90
CA PHE A 163 6.22 10.28 6.35
C PHE A 163 5.33 10.14 5.12
N ASP A 164 4.08 10.62 5.21
CA ASP A 164 3.14 10.62 4.09
C ASP A 164 3.65 11.38 2.86
N ASP A 165 4.23 12.56 3.04
CA ASP A 165 4.76 13.35 1.92
C ASP A 165 5.95 12.64 1.25
N ASP A 166 6.82 12.02 2.04
CA ASP A 166 8.01 11.33 1.53
C ASP A 166 7.65 10.02 0.82
N VAL A 167 6.70 9.23 1.34
CA VAL A 167 6.14 8.07 0.62
C VAL A 167 5.52 8.52 -0.71
N GLY A 168 4.77 9.62 -0.72
CA GLY A 168 4.19 10.19 -1.95
C GLY A 168 5.26 10.47 -3.01
N LYS A 169 6.33 11.18 -2.65
CA LYS A 169 7.46 11.47 -3.55
C LYS A 169 8.11 10.21 -4.13
N TYR A 170 8.31 9.18 -3.29
CA TYR A 170 8.92 7.93 -3.74
C TYR A 170 8.01 7.18 -4.73
N VAL A 171 6.70 7.15 -4.48
CA VAL A 171 5.73 6.51 -5.36
C VAL A 171 5.57 7.31 -6.67
N ASP A 172 5.57 8.63 -6.63
CA ASP A 172 5.52 9.47 -7.84
C ASP A 172 6.77 9.27 -8.72
N SER A 173 7.95 9.15 -8.09
CA SER A 173 9.20 8.82 -8.78
C SER A 173 9.13 7.43 -9.42
N TYR A 174 8.60 6.44 -8.71
CA TYR A 174 8.36 5.10 -9.23
C TYR A 174 7.39 5.13 -10.43
N ASN A 175 6.22 5.75 -10.27
CA ASN A 175 5.20 5.87 -11.29
C ASN A 175 5.73 6.58 -12.55
N SER A 176 6.53 7.65 -12.36
CA SER A 176 7.17 8.37 -13.47
C SER A 176 8.13 7.50 -14.27
N LYS A 177 8.90 6.63 -13.59
CA LYS A 177 9.82 5.70 -14.26
C LYS A 177 9.07 4.57 -14.97
N VAL A 178 7.98 4.08 -14.40
CA VAL A 178 7.11 3.08 -15.02
C VAL A 178 6.46 3.66 -16.29
N ALA A 179 5.96 4.90 -16.23
CA ALA A 179 5.30 5.56 -17.36
C ALA A 179 6.25 5.83 -18.54
N LYS A 180 7.45 6.39 -18.31
CA LYS A 180 8.44 6.73 -19.36
C LYS A 180 8.93 5.53 -20.17
N VAL A 181 8.74 4.32 -19.66
CA VAL A 181 9.17 3.10 -20.32
C VAL A 181 8.10 2.58 -21.28
N GLY A 182 6.82 2.82 -20.99
CA GLY A 182 5.71 2.47 -21.88
C GLY A 182 5.84 3.13 -23.26
N GLU A 183 6.31 4.37 -23.31
CA GLU A 183 6.53 5.11 -24.56
C GLU A 183 7.70 4.56 -25.41
N LYS A 184 8.67 3.88 -24.81
CA LYS A 184 9.86 3.39 -25.55
C LYS A 184 9.61 2.12 -26.37
N TYR A 185 8.50 1.42 -26.15
CA TYR A 185 8.20 0.14 -26.83
C TYR A 185 6.98 0.21 -27.77
N THR A 186 6.41 1.40 -28.00
CA THR A 186 5.46 1.63 -29.08
C THR A 186 6.23 1.89 -30.38
N TRP A 187 6.60 0.85 -31.10
CA TRP A 187 7.02 0.99 -32.50
C TRP A 187 5.76 1.11 -33.37
N ALA A 188 5.80 2.06 -34.31
CA ALA A 188 4.80 2.26 -35.36
C ALA A 188 4.87 1.15 -36.42
#